data_AF-A0A7X8XY01-F1
#
_entry.id   AF-A0A7X8XY01-F1
#
_cell.length_a   1.000
_cell.length_b   1.000
_cell.length_c   1.000
_cell.angle_alpha   90.00
_cell.angle_beta   90.00
_cell.angle_gamma   90.00
#
_symmetry.space_group_name_H-M   'P 1'
#
loop_
_entity.id
_entity.type
_entity.pdbx_description
1 polymer ?
#
loop_
_entity_poly.entity_id
_entity_poly.type
_entity_poly.pdbx_seq_one_letter_code
_entity_poly.pdbx_strand_id
1 'polypeptide(L)'
;MDIKIIFIVYCYFLLPTSKSISSIVQKLKGKSAFIINKEDILEQEFHWGIGYFAVSVSPRFIKSTRAYINNQWSKHEKVSYEKEIKQFDHLTKRLY
;
A
#
# COMPACT_ATOMS: atom_id res chain seq x y z
N MET A 1 -22.07 11.67 6.66
CA MET A 1 -20.78 12.04 6.04
C MET A 1 -19.86 10.87 6.34
N ASP A 2 -19.90 9.84 5.49
CA ASP A 2 -19.09 8.64 5.70
C ASP A 2 -17.64 9.00 5.45
N ILE A 3 -16.90 9.23 6.53
CA ILE A 3 -15.45 9.25 6.50
C ILE A 3 -15.05 7.81 6.14
N LYS A 4 -14.97 7.51 4.84
CA LYS A 4 -14.25 6.34 4.34
C LYS A 4 -12.81 6.57 4.70
N ILE A 5 -12.42 6.13 5.90
CA ILE A 5 -11.03 6.05 6.29
C ILE A 5 -10.41 4.97 5.40
N ILE A 6 -9.81 5.39 4.29
CA ILE A 6 -9.05 4.50 3.40
C ILE A 6 -7.70 4.30 4.09
N PHE A 7 -7.60 3.28 4.93
CA PHE A 7 -6.31 2.84 5.47
C PHE A 7 -5.52 2.15 4.35
N ILE A 8 -4.54 2.85 3.78
CA ILE A 8 -3.61 2.27 2.80
C ILE A 8 -2.41 1.70 3.55
N VAL A 9 -2.27 0.37 3.51
CA VAL A 9 -1.08 -0.30 4.06
C VAL A 9 -0.02 -0.43 2.97
N TYR A 10 1.12 0.20 3.20
CA TYR A 10 2.31 0.06 2.37
C TYR A 10 3.24 -0.99 2.99
N CYS A 11 3.63 -1.98 2.19
CA CYS A 11 4.56 -3.02 2.63
C CYS A 11 5.70 -3.17 1.60
N TYR A 12 6.93 -3.24 2.10
CA TYR A 12 8.12 -3.52 1.30
C TYR A 12 8.68 -4.88 1.71
N PHE A 13 8.80 -5.81 0.77
CA PHE A 13 9.32 -7.14 1.03
C PHE A 13 10.05 -7.71 -0.19
N LEU A 14 11.01 -8.59 0.07
CA LEU A 14 11.67 -9.37 -0.98
C LEU A 14 10.75 -10.53 -1.38
N LEU A 15 10.48 -10.62 -2.68
CA LEU A 15 9.59 -11.62 -3.24
C LEU A 15 10.41 -12.76 -3.89
N PRO A 16 10.28 -14.02 -3.43
CA PRO A 16 10.85 -15.14 -4.16
C PRO A 16 10.26 -15.22 -5.57
N THR A 17 11.10 -15.49 -6.58
CA THR A 17 10.67 -15.59 -7.99
C THR A 17 9.64 -16.70 -8.24
N SER A 18 9.55 -17.68 -7.35
CA SER A 18 8.59 -18.79 -7.39
C SER A 18 7.18 -18.43 -6.91
N LYS A 19 6.96 -17.21 -6.41
CA LYS A 19 5.66 -16.76 -5.86
C LYS A 19 5.14 -15.57 -6.64
N SER A 20 3.85 -15.61 -6.99
CA SER A 20 3.17 -14.45 -7.57
C SER A 20 2.79 -13.44 -6.49
N ILE A 21 2.83 -12.15 -6.84
CA ILE A 21 2.38 -11.05 -5.98
C ILE A 21 0.92 -11.28 -5.55
N SER A 22 0.06 -11.67 -6.50
CA SER A 22 -1.37 -11.94 -6.24
C SER A 22 -1.58 -12.99 -5.14
N SER A 23 -0.84 -14.10 -5.17
CA SER A 23 -0.95 -15.15 -4.15
C SER A 23 -0.55 -14.64 -2.76
N ILE A 24 0.49 -13.82 -2.68
CA ILE A 24 0.95 -13.27 -1.40
C ILE A 24 -0.01 -12.21 -0.88
N VAL A 25 -0.49 -11.31 -1.73
CA VAL A 25 -1.46 -10.30 -1.33
C VAL A 25 -2.77 -10.95 -0.87
N GLN A 26 -3.25 -11.99 -1.56
CA GLN A 26 -4.42 -12.75 -1.13
C GLN A 26 -4.23 -13.32 0.28
N LYS A 27 -3.08 -13.95 0.56
CA LYS A 27 -2.79 -14.52 1.89
C LYS A 27 -2.65 -13.44 2.96
N LEU A 28 -1.95 -12.35 2.67
CA LEU A 28 -1.79 -11.23 3.59
C LEU A 28 -3.14 -10.63 3.95
N LYS A 29 -3.92 -10.26 2.95
CA LYS A 29 -5.24 -9.64 3.14
C LYS A 29 -6.19 -10.59 3.86
N GLY A 30 -6.27 -11.85 3.43
CA GLY A 30 -7.14 -12.84 4.02
C GLY A 30 -6.79 -13.16 5.48
N LYS A 31 -5.51 -13.43 5.77
CA LYS A 31 -5.08 -13.78 7.12
C LYS A 31 -5.20 -12.60 8.09
N SER A 32 -4.87 -11.39 7.64
CA SER A 32 -4.98 -10.20 8.50
C SER A 32 -6.44 -9.86 8.79
N ALA A 33 -7.32 -9.92 7.79
CA ALA A 33 -8.75 -9.67 8.00
C ALA A 33 -9.36 -10.71 8.95
N PHE A 34 -9.02 -11.99 8.76
CA PHE A 34 -9.44 -13.05 9.66
C PHE A 34 -9.01 -12.78 11.11
N ILE A 35 -7.74 -12.40 11.34
CA ILE A 35 -7.25 -12.11 12.70
C ILE A 35 -7.95 -10.88 13.28
N ILE A 36 -8.06 -9.79 12.52
CA ILE A 36 -8.69 -8.54 12.99
C ILE A 36 -10.14 -8.78 13.42
N ASN A 37 -10.89 -9.54 12.61
CA ASN A 37 -12.28 -9.86 12.91
C ASN A 37 -12.42 -10.89 14.02
N LYS A 38 -11.52 -11.87 14.08
CA LYS A 38 -11.56 -12.90 15.13
C LYS A 38 -11.29 -12.33 16.52
N GLU A 39 -10.38 -11.37 16.61
CA GLU A 39 -9.98 -10.76 17.88
C GLU A 39 -10.82 -9.52 18.22
N ASP A 40 -11.91 -9.24 17.46
CA ASP A 40 -12.81 -8.10 17.64
C ASP A 40 -12.08 -6.76 17.85
N ILE A 41 -11.00 -6.54 17.09
CA ILE A 41 -10.12 -5.35 17.24
C ILE A 41 -10.88 -4.07 16.86
N LEU A 42 -11.84 -4.17 15.94
CA LEU A 42 -12.68 -3.06 15.47
C LEU A 42 -14.14 -3.36 15.81
N GLU A 43 -14.92 -2.31 16.10
CA GLU A 43 -16.36 -2.42 16.38
C GLU A 43 -17.18 -2.95 15.20
N GLN A 44 -16.62 -2.89 13.99
CA GLN A 44 -17.26 -3.33 12.75
C GLN A 44 -16.41 -4.39 12.07
N GLU A 45 -17.07 -5.25 11.28
CA GLU A 45 -16.38 -6.25 10.48
C GLU A 45 -15.41 -5.59 9.50
N PHE A 46 -14.13 -5.94 9.63
CA PHE A 46 -13.07 -5.45 8.78
C PHE A 46 -13.06 -6.18 7.44
N HIS A 47 -13.08 -5.40 6.37
CA HIS A 47 -12.89 -5.87 5.01
C HIS A 47 -11.83 -5.03 4.30
N TRP A 48 -10.94 -5.70 3.59
CA TRP A 48 -10.07 -5.00 2.65
C TRP A 48 -10.84 -4.56 1.41
N GLY A 49 -10.44 -3.43 0.82
CA GLY A 49 -10.88 -3.08 -0.54
C GLY A 49 -10.51 -4.17 -1.55
N ILE A 50 -11.25 -4.28 -2.65
CA ILE A 50 -11.11 -5.39 -3.63
C ILE A 50 -9.70 -5.46 -4.24
N GLY A 51 -9.13 -4.31 -4.63
CA GLY A 51 -7.86 -4.22 -5.36
C GLY A 51 -6.60 -4.21 -4.49
N TYR A 52 -5.46 -4.17 -5.18
CA TYR A 52 -4.16 -3.81 -4.63
C TYR A 52 -3.30 -3.17 -5.72
N PHE A 53 -2.31 -2.37 -5.31
CA PHE A 53 -1.29 -1.83 -6.20
C PHE A 53 0.07 -2.40 -5.81
N ALA A 54 0.86 -2.81 -6.81
CA ALA A 54 2.20 -3.35 -6.59
C ALA A 54 3.14 -2.82 -7.67
N VAL A 55 4.35 -2.45 -7.25
CA VAL A 55 5.39 -1.90 -8.13
C VAL A 55 6.76 -2.38 -7.67
N SER A 56 7.61 -2.73 -8.63
CA SER A 56 9.01 -3.07 -8.35
C SER A 56 9.83 -1.81 -8.11
N VAL A 57 10.69 -1.82 -7.10
CA VAL A 57 11.58 -0.70 -6.77
C VAL A 57 13.02 -1.19 -6.79
N SER A 58 13.88 -0.49 -7.55
CA SER A 58 15.32 -0.77 -7.55
C SER A 58 15.93 -0.46 -6.16
N PRO A 59 16.91 -1.25 -5.68
CA PRO A 59 17.57 -1.00 -4.40
C PRO A 59 18.08 0.44 -4.21
N ARG A 60 18.49 1.10 -5.31
CA ARG A 60 18.93 2.50 -5.32
C ARG A 60 17.85 3.47 -4.82
N PHE A 61 16.57 3.17 -5.03
CA PHE A 61 15.46 4.05 -4.68
C PHE A 61 14.80 3.70 -3.34
N ILE A 62 15.31 2.73 -2.57
CA ILE A 62 14.71 2.32 -1.29
C ILE A 62 14.56 3.50 -0.33
N LYS A 63 15.60 4.34 -0.20
CA LYS A 63 15.58 5.49 0.72
C LYS A 63 14.51 6.51 0.31
N SER A 64 14.43 6.86 -0.97
CA SER A 64 13.42 7.80 -1.49
C SER A 64 12.01 7.24 -1.41
N THR A 65 11.82 5.94 -1.67
CA THR A 65 10.53 5.27 -1.56
C THR A 65 10.03 5.22 -0.12
N ARG A 66 10.90 4.91 0.86
CA ARG A 66 10.53 4.96 2.29
C ARG A 66 10.14 6.38 2.72
N ALA A 67 10.93 7.38 2.33
CA ALA A 67 10.59 8.77 2.61
C ALA A 67 9.25 9.18 1.98
N TYR A 68 8.96 8.73 0.76
CA TYR A 68 7.66 8.95 0.13
C TYR A 68 6.51 8.33 0.93
N ILE A 69 6.62 7.05 1.30
CA ILE A 69 5.59 6.32 2.08
C ILE A 69 5.33 6.99 3.44
N ASN A 70 6.39 7.37 4.17
CA ASN A 70 6.23 7.99 5.49
C ASN A 70 5.50 9.33 5.43
N ASN A 71 5.65 10.07 4.34
CA ASN A 71 5.00 11.37 4.15
C ASN A 71 3.58 11.28 3.55
N GLN A 72 3.06 10.07 3.30
CA GLN A 72 1.75 9.90 2.65
C GLN A 72 0.59 10.39 3.50
N TRP A 73 0.62 10.11 4.80
CA TRP A 73 -0.40 10.57 5.74
C TRP A 73 -0.62 12.09 5.70
N SER A 74 0.45 12.88 5.56
CA SER A 74 0.36 14.35 5.46
C SER A 74 -0.05 14.86 4.07
N LYS A 75 0.00 14.01 3.04
CA LYS A 75 -0.31 14.38 1.64
C LYS A 75 -1.73 14.02 1.22
N HIS A 76 -2.28 12.92 1.71
CA HIS A 76 -3.64 12.46 1.37
C HIS A 76 -4.73 13.47 1.76
N GLU A 77 -4.43 14.42 2.66
CA GLU A 77 -5.33 15.52 3.02
C GLU A 77 -5.32 16.68 1.99
N LYS A 78 -4.31 16.76 1.10
CA LYS A 78 -4.00 17.99 0.33
C LYS A 78 -3.79 17.78 -1.18
N VAL A 79 -3.74 16.54 -1.67
CA VAL A 79 -3.34 16.23 -3.06
C VAL A 79 -4.31 15.24 -3.68
N SER A 80 -4.78 15.51 -4.90
CA SER A 80 -5.61 14.57 -5.66
C SER A 80 -4.81 13.35 -6.12
N TYR A 81 -5.48 12.21 -6.23
CA TYR A 81 -4.90 10.93 -6.65
C TYR A 81 -4.11 11.02 -7.97
N GLU A 82 -4.63 11.73 -8.97
CA GLU A 82 -3.94 11.91 -10.25
C GLU A 82 -2.60 12.65 -10.13
N LYS A 83 -2.54 13.66 -9.25
CA LYS A 83 -1.32 14.42 -8.97
C LYS A 83 -0.32 13.57 -8.18
N GLU A 84 -0.82 12.68 -7.32
CA GLU A 84 -0.01 11.73 -6.55
C GLU A 84 0.66 10.69 -7.46
N ILE A 85 -0.08 10.12 -8.42
CA ILE A 85 0.47 9.17 -9.40
C ILE A 85 1.57 9.81 -10.24
N LYS A 86 1.39 11.06 -10.69
CA LYS A 86 2.44 11.81 -11.41
C LYS A 86 3.68 12.01 -10.54
N GLN A 87 3.52 12.38 -9.27
CA GLN A 87 4.66 12.53 -8.36
C GLN A 87 5.39 11.21 -8.11
N PHE A 88 4.67 10.10 -7.98
CA PHE A 88 5.27 8.79 -7.84
C PHE A 88 6.06 8.38 -9.09
N ASP A 89 5.50 8.61 -10.27
CA ASP A 89 6.15 8.37 -11.56
C ASP A 89 7.45 9.19 -11.70
N HIS A 90 7.48 10.45 -11.26
CA HIS A 90 8.69 11.26 -11.23
C HIS A 90 9.77 10.75 -10.25
N LEU A 91 9.37 10.10 -9.13
CA LEU A 91 10.32 9.50 -8.20
C LEU A 91 10.96 8.23 -8.75
N THR A 92 10.27 7.51 -9.65
CA THR A 92 10.75 6.25 -10.23
C THR A 92 11.42 6.43 -11.60
N LYS A 93 11.07 7.47 -12.37
CA LYS A 93 11.60 7.76 -13.72
C LYS A 93 12.89 8.60 -13.78
N ARG A 94 13.62 8.81 -12.69
CA ARG A 94 14.92 9.54 -12.73
C ARG A 94 16.07 8.75 -13.36
N LEU A 95 15.76 7.92 -14.35
CA LEU A 95 16.64 7.12 -15.20
C LEU A 95 16.03 7.04 -16.61
N TYR A 96 15.96 8.18 -17.29
CA TYR A 96 16.42 8.39 -18.67
C TYR A 96 16.76 9.88 -18.81
#